data_AF-A0A7Z6TAD7-F1
#
_entry.id   AF-A0A7Z6TAD7-F1
#
_cell.length_a   1.000
_cell.length_b   1.000
_cell.length_c   1.000
_cell.angle_alpha   90.00
_cell.angle_beta   90.00
_cell.angle_gamma   90.00
#
_symmetry.space_group_name_H-M   'P 1'
#
loop_
_entity.id
_entity.type
_entity.pdbx_description
1 polymer ?
#
loop_
_entity_poly.entity_id
_entity_poly.type
_entity_poly.pdbx_seq_one_letter_code
_entity_poly.pdbx_strand_id
1 'polypeptide(L)'
;MSDLYHAKLLALAPESPPQAFTLSQDGDGIAFFSTEVAWRVVGGLTAAQERVTKIEDDLRTRPGPEPAEAREAFTALVDRLEVLDISGYLDNLLTKKYGYPAVPEARREELADVIRKGFAHGYTSGQMICFAWRAADSAAAWKERNPRMGPPEAASASVTSLSGKIDKAIELHHSIPEYEAPRWHASPLALACFRRLHADIRRVYAREVIDACTQCDHLGLKETVHPETGADTVWRCTHPVEIEIPAQPHGEEEPSGRDDAPDPAGV
;
A
#
# COMPACT_ATOMS: atom_id res chain seq x y z
N MET A 1 16.97 3.07 -5.65
CA MET A 1 18.14 2.15 -5.62
C MET A 1 19.33 2.77 -4.93
N SER A 2 19.77 3.97 -5.34
CA SER A 2 20.83 4.72 -4.65
C SER A 2 20.57 4.86 -3.14
N ASP A 3 19.35 5.20 -2.72
CA ASP A 3 19.03 5.34 -1.29
C ASP A 3 19.14 4.01 -0.52
N LEU A 4 18.76 2.89 -1.13
CA LEU A 4 18.87 1.56 -0.52
C LEU A 4 20.33 1.12 -0.37
N TYR A 5 21.19 1.53 -1.32
CA TYR A 5 22.63 1.33 -1.22
C TYR A 5 23.25 2.16 -0.10
N HIS A 6 22.92 3.45 -0.01
CA HIS A 6 23.40 4.32 1.08
C HIS A 6 22.88 3.90 2.46
N ALA A 7 21.66 3.35 2.51
CA ALA A 7 21.09 2.73 3.71
C ALA A 7 21.69 1.36 4.04
N LYS A 8 22.67 0.87 3.26
CA LYS A 8 23.35 -0.44 3.43
C LYS A 8 22.38 -1.63 3.39
N LEU A 9 21.30 -1.51 2.64
CA LEU A 9 20.34 -2.60 2.39
C LEU A 9 20.71 -3.37 1.12
N LEU A 10 21.28 -2.66 0.14
CA LEU A 10 21.83 -3.24 -1.08
C LEU A 10 23.34 -3.06 -1.14
N ALA A 11 23.99 -3.96 -1.85
CA ALA A 11 25.40 -3.87 -2.23
C ALA A 11 25.55 -4.17 -3.73
N LEU A 12 26.68 -3.74 -4.28
CA LEU A 12 27.06 -4.13 -5.64
C LEU A 12 27.32 -5.64 -5.66
N ALA A 13 26.73 -6.31 -6.65
CA ALA A 13 26.91 -7.73 -6.83
C ALA A 13 28.25 -7.99 -7.57
N PRO A 14 29.03 -9.00 -7.16
CA PRO A 14 30.33 -9.30 -7.77
C PRO A 14 30.24 -9.65 -9.27
N GLU A 15 29.08 -10.10 -9.73
CA GLU A 15 28.75 -10.36 -11.13
C GLU A 15 28.47 -9.11 -11.98
N SER A 16 28.55 -7.91 -11.39
CA SER A 16 28.39 -6.65 -12.12
C SER A 16 29.44 -6.53 -13.23
N PRO A 17 29.05 -6.12 -14.45
CA PRO A 17 29.99 -6.08 -15.55
C PRO A 17 31.03 -4.95 -15.38
N PRO A 18 32.26 -5.09 -15.88
CA PRO A 18 33.33 -4.10 -15.67
C PRO A 18 32.99 -2.69 -16.14
N GLN A 19 32.22 -2.55 -17.23
CA GLN A 19 31.80 -1.25 -17.77
C GLN A 19 30.87 -0.46 -16.83
N ALA A 20 30.26 -1.12 -15.84
CA ALA A 20 29.42 -0.46 -14.85
C ALA A 20 30.24 0.40 -13.85
N PHE A 21 31.56 0.29 -13.88
CA PHE A 21 32.48 0.96 -12.98
C PHE A 21 33.35 1.98 -13.72
N THR A 22 33.60 3.11 -13.07
CA THR A 22 34.49 4.17 -13.57
C THR A 22 35.34 4.72 -12.44
N LEU A 23 36.41 5.44 -12.78
CA LEU A 23 37.21 6.12 -11.76
C LEU A 23 36.43 7.31 -11.20
N SER A 24 36.46 7.46 -9.88
CA SER A 24 35.86 8.62 -9.22
C SER A 24 36.56 9.91 -9.67
N GLN A 25 35.78 10.98 -9.91
CA GLN A 25 36.32 12.30 -10.25
C GLN A 25 37.07 12.95 -9.07
N ASP A 26 36.81 12.48 -7.84
CA ASP A 26 37.42 13.00 -6.61
C ASP A 26 38.77 12.34 -6.28
N GLY A 27 39.31 11.53 -7.19
CA GLY A 27 40.68 11.00 -7.11
C GLY A 27 40.89 9.82 -6.15
N ASP A 28 39.92 9.52 -5.29
CA ASP A 28 39.94 8.32 -4.43
C ASP A 28 38.69 7.46 -4.68
N GLY A 29 38.90 6.29 -5.30
CA GLY A 29 37.91 5.22 -5.38
C GLY A 29 37.26 4.97 -6.73
N ILE A 30 36.35 4.00 -6.73
CA ILE A 30 35.58 3.54 -7.90
C ILE A 30 34.17 4.11 -7.80
N ALA A 31 33.75 4.86 -8.81
CA ALA A 31 32.37 5.25 -9.02
C ALA A 31 31.65 4.18 -9.85
N PHE A 32 30.31 4.14 -9.79
CA PHE A 32 29.53 3.15 -10.52
C PHE A 32 28.27 3.77 -11.13
N PHE A 33 27.85 3.23 -12.27
CA PHE A 33 26.58 3.58 -12.91
C PHE A 33 25.47 2.73 -12.31
N SER A 34 24.60 3.36 -11.51
CA SER A 34 23.53 2.67 -10.76
C SER A 34 22.56 1.85 -11.64
N THR A 35 22.49 2.15 -12.94
CA THR A 35 21.68 1.47 -13.94
C THR A 35 22.35 0.25 -14.57
N GLU A 36 23.68 0.12 -14.43
CA GLU A 36 24.46 -0.96 -15.06
C GLU A 36 25.00 -1.98 -14.05
N VAL A 37 25.07 -1.61 -12.77
CA VAL A 37 25.46 -2.54 -11.71
C VAL A 37 24.35 -3.56 -11.42
N ALA A 38 24.75 -4.79 -11.16
CA ALA A 38 23.87 -5.78 -10.56
C ALA A 38 23.79 -5.52 -9.05
N TRP A 39 22.58 -5.64 -8.50
CA TRP A 39 22.32 -5.39 -7.08
C TRP A 39 22.14 -6.70 -6.34
N ARG A 40 22.73 -6.80 -5.16
CA ARG A 40 22.48 -7.90 -4.22
C ARG A 40 22.04 -7.39 -2.87
N VAL A 41 21.32 -8.23 -2.13
CA VAL A 41 20.95 -7.94 -0.74
C VAL A 41 22.16 -8.15 0.17
N VAL A 42 22.38 -7.23 1.11
CA VAL A 42 23.47 -7.33 2.08
C VAL A 42 23.25 -8.52 3.00
N GLY A 43 24.26 -9.39 3.12
CA GLY A 43 24.19 -10.63 3.93
C GLY A 43 23.54 -11.83 3.21
N GLY A 44 23.06 -11.65 1.98
CA GLY A 44 22.37 -12.71 1.23
C GLY A 44 20.92 -12.91 1.66
N LEU A 45 20.23 -13.86 1.01
CA LEU A 45 18.79 -14.08 1.20
C LEU A 45 18.46 -14.50 2.64
N THR A 46 19.20 -15.42 3.23
CA THR A 46 18.95 -15.93 4.59
C THR A 46 19.02 -14.82 5.63
N ALA A 47 20.09 -14.01 5.62
CA ALA A 47 20.23 -12.90 6.56
C ALA A 47 19.16 -11.81 6.36
N ALA A 48 18.70 -11.61 5.12
CA ALA A 48 17.60 -10.71 4.82
C ALA A 48 16.28 -11.23 5.40
N GLN A 49 15.99 -12.52 5.23
CA GLN A 49 14.81 -13.18 5.80
C GLN A 49 14.80 -13.08 7.33
N GLU A 50 15.91 -13.40 7.99
CA GLU A 50 16.05 -13.26 9.44
C GLU A 50 15.80 -11.82 9.91
N ARG A 51 16.31 -10.83 9.18
CA ARG A 51 16.09 -9.42 9.49
C ARG A 51 14.64 -9.00 9.31
N VAL A 52 13.98 -9.47 8.25
CA VAL A 52 12.55 -9.22 8.01
C VAL A 52 11.72 -9.82 9.13
N THR A 53 11.94 -11.09 9.48
CA THR A 53 11.24 -11.74 10.60
C THR A 53 11.40 -10.96 11.89
N LYS A 54 12.62 -10.50 12.20
CA LYS A 54 12.87 -9.69 13.39
C LYS A 54 12.09 -8.37 13.37
N ILE A 55 12.05 -7.67 12.23
CA ILE A 55 11.28 -6.42 12.09
C ILE A 55 9.78 -6.67 12.27
N GLU A 56 9.26 -7.75 11.67
CA GLU A 56 7.86 -8.14 11.83
C GLU A 56 7.52 -8.47 13.29
N ASP A 57 8.38 -9.21 13.98
CA ASP A 57 8.21 -9.54 15.39
C ASP A 57 8.25 -8.29 16.28
N ASP A 58 9.22 -7.39 16.02
CA ASP A 58 9.38 -6.13 16.75
C ASP A 58 8.15 -5.23 16.58
N LEU A 59 7.64 -5.08 15.34
CA LEU A 59 6.44 -4.29 15.07
C LEU A 59 5.20 -4.89 15.72
N ARG A 60 5.04 -6.21 15.70
CA ARG A 60 3.86 -6.90 16.24
C ARG A 60 3.80 -6.92 17.76
N THR A 61 4.94 -7.13 18.43
CA THR A 61 4.92 -7.55 19.84
C THR A 61 5.73 -6.68 20.78
N ARG A 62 6.72 -5.92 20.30
CA ARG A 62 7.66 -5.22 21.19
C ARG A 62 6.99 -4.05 21.91
N PRO A 63 7.05 -4.02 23.26
CA PRO A 63 6.48 -2.93 24.05
C PRO A 63 7.40 -1.70 24.10
N GLY A 64 6.85 -0.58 24.54
CA GLY A 64 7.60 0.67 24.75
C GLY A 64 7.35 1.74 23.67
N PRO A 65 7.89 2.96 23.90
CA PRO A 65 7.64 4.12 23.05
C PRO A 65 8.29 4.00 21.67
N GLU A 66 9.54 3.54 21.58
CA GLU A 66 10.25 3.39 20.30
C GLU A 66 9.49 2.44 19.32
N PRO A 67 9.06 1.22 19.71
CA PRO A 67 8.22 0.40 18.84
C PRO A 67 6.84 1.00 18.53
N ALA A 68 6.29 1.83 19.41
CA ALA A 68 5.02 2.52 19.14
C ALA A 68 5.18 3.56 18.04
N GLU A 69 6.22 4.39 18.12
CA GLU A 69 6.60 5.33 17.06
C GLU A 69 6.90 4.59 15.74
N ALA A 70 7.57 3.43 15.80
CA ALA A 70 7.82 2.61 14.62
C ALA A 70 6.53 2.09 13.96
N ARG A 71 5.53 1.66 14.75
CA ARG A 71 4.21 1.26 14.25
C ARG A 71 3.45 2.43 13.64
N GLU A 72 3.50 3.60 14.24
CA GLU A 72 2.89 4.83 13.68
C GLU A 72 3.55 5.22 12.36
N ALA A 73 4.89 5.22 12.31
CA ALA A 73 5.65 5.50 11.09
C ALA A 73 5.37 4.46 9.99
N PHE A 74 5.24 3.18 10.35
CA PHE A 74 4.87 2.12 9.43
C PHE A 74 3.45 2.33 8.88
N THR A 75 2.48 2.66 9.74
CA THR A 75 1.10 2.97 9.34
C THR A 75 1.07 4.14 8.35
N ALA A 76 1.77 5.23 8.67
CA ALA A 76 1.88 6.40 7.78
C ALA A 76 2.56 6.08 6.44
N LEU A 77 3.48 5.10 6.42
CA LEU A 77 4.10 4.61 5.19
C LEU A 77 3.12 3.81 4.34
N VAL A 78 2.31 2.93 4.95
CA VAL A 78 1.25 2.20 4.25
C VAL A 78 0.25 3.18 3.65
N ASP A 79 -0.25 4.13 4.43
CA ASP A 79 -1.20 5.16 3.96
C ASP A 79 -0.63 5.96 2.77
N ARG A 80 0.67 6.27 2.80
CA ARG A 80 1.33 6.95 1.68
C ARG A 80 1.35 6.10 0.42
N LEU A 81 1.63 4.80 0.54
CA LEU A 81 1.63 3.87 -0.60
C LEU A 81 0.22 3.68 -1.16
N GLU A 82 -0.80 3.62 -0.31
CA GLU A 82 -2.21 3.60 -0.72
C GLU A 82 -2.60 4.83 -1.53
N VAL A 83 -2.23 6.01 -1.05
CA VAL A 83 -2.46 7.28 -1.77
C VAL A 83 -1.75 7.26 -3.13
N LEU A 84 -0.50 6.80 -3.19
CA LEU A 84 0.26 6.70 -4.43
C LEU A 84 -0.37 5.72 -5.42
N ASP A 85 -0.86 4.58 -4.94
CA ASP A 85 -1.54 3.56 -5.74
C ASP A 85 -2.80 4.12 -6.42
N ILE A 86 -3.70 4.72 -5.63
CA ILE A 86 -4.96 5.28 -6.14
C ILE A 86 -4.72 6.52 -7.01
N SER A 87 -3.77 7.39 -6.65
CA SER A 87 -3.40 8.54 -7.47
C SER A 87 -2.82 8.12 -8.82
N GLY A 88 -1.93 7.12 -8.82
CA GLY A 88 -1.35 6.55 -10.02
C GLY A 88 -2.40 5.87 -10.91
N TYR A 89 -3.38 5.21 -10.31
CA TYR A 89 -4.52 4.64 -11.04
C TYR A 89 -5.32 5.73 -11.76
N LEU A 90 -5.68 6.82 -11.05
CA LEU A 90 -6.42 7.94 -11.62
C LEU A 90 -5.64 8.62 -12.76
N ASP A 91 -4.35 8.88 -12.56
CA ASP A 91 -3.49 9.46 -13.61
C ASP A 91 -3.39 8.56 -14.84
N ASN A 92 -3.25 7.26 -14.65
CA ASN A 92 -3.22 6.29 -15.75
C ASN A 92 -4.56 6.27 -16.51
N LEU A 93 -5.70 6.36 -15.82
CA LEU A 93 -7.00 6.48 -16.50
C LEU A 93 -7.07 7.74 -17.35
N LEU A 94 -6.74 8.90 -16.77
CA LEU A 94 -6.78 10.18 -17.47
C LEU A 94 -5.88 10.16 -18.71
N THR A 95 -4.64 9.70 -18.55
CA THR A 95 -3.62 9.74 -19.62
C THR A 95 -3.80 8.67 -20.68
N LYS A 96 -4.03 7.41 -20.27
CA LYS A 96 -4.05 6.28 -21.22
C LYS A 96 -5.43 6.01 -21.81
N LYS A 97 -6.50 6.18 -21.03
CA LYS A 97 -7.87 5.90 -21.50
C LYS A 97 -8.52 7.13 -22.12
N TYR A 98 -8.44 8.28 -21.46
CA TYR A 98 -9.16 9.50 -21.88
C TYR A 98 -8.29 10.49 -22.67
N GLY A 99 -6.97 10.29 -22.75
CA GLY A 99 -6.06 11.16 -23.49
C GLY A 99 -5.91 12.57 -22.89
N TYR A 100 -6.19 12.72 -21.60
CA TYR A 100 -6.06 13.96 -20.84
C TYR A 100 -4.72 14.00 -20.10
N PRO A 101 -4.21 15.17 -19.69
CA PRO A 101 -3.07 15.21 -18.80
C PRO A 101 -3.38 14.54 -17.46
N ALA A 102 -2.32 14.14 -16.74
CA ALA A 102 -2.41 13.73 -15.35
C ALA A 102 -2.98 14.86 -14.47
N VAL A 103 -3.35 14.53 -13.23
CA VAL A 103 -3.85 15.53 -12.28
C VAL A 103 -2.83 16.68 -12.13
N PRO A 104 -3.25 17.95 -12.23
CA PRO A 104 -2.36 19.09 -12.10
C PRO A 104 -1.65 19.13 -10.75
N GLU A 105 -0.41 19.62 -10.73
CA GLU A 105 0.40 19.69 -9.50
C GLU A 105 -0.31 20.44 -8.36
N ALA A 106 -0.97 21.55 -8.69
CA ALA A 106 -1.74 22.36 -7.74
C ALA A 106 -2.91 21.62 -7.06
N ARG A 107 -3.33 20.45 -7.58
CA ARG A 107 -4.42 19.62 -7.02
C ARG A 107 -3.90 18.34 -6.35
N ARG A 108 -2.58 18.12 -6.30
CA ARG A 108 -1.99 16.87 -5.77
C ARG A 108 -2.24 16.67 -4.29
N GLU A 109 -2.09 17.74 -3.51
CA GLU A 109 -2.36 17.71 -2.07
C GLU A 109 -3.83 17.40 -1.79
N GLU A 110 -4.74 18.09 -2.49
CA GLU A 110 -6.18 17.84 -2.37
C GLU A 110 -6.56 16.41 -2.78
N LEU A 111 -5.99 15.89 -3.88
CA LEU A 111 -6.20 14.50 -4.29
C LEU A 111 -5.77 13.53 -3.18
N ALA A 112 -4.60 13.76 -2.57
CA ALA A 112 -4.09 12.95 -1.48
C ALA A 112 -5.04 12.98 -0.27
N ASP A 113 -5.55 14.15 0.11
CA ASP A 113 -6.48 14.31 1.22
C ASP A 113 -7.82 13.62 0.97
N VAL A 114 -8.35 13.75 -0.24
CA VAL A 114 -9.59 13.06 -0.66
C VAL A 114 -9.43 11.54 -0.59
N ILE A 115 -8.28 11.01 -1.02
CA ILE A 115 -7.99 9.58 -0.94
C ILE A 115 -7.86 9.12 0.52
N ARG A 116 -7.12 9.86 1.35
CA ARG A 116 -6.99 9.59 2.79
C ARG A 116 -8.35 9.58 3.49
N LYS A 117 -9.22 10.54 3.14
CA LYS A 117 -10.60 10.59 3.66
C LYS A 117 -11.35 9.31 3.32
N GLY A 118 -11.25 8.81 2.10
CA GLY A 118 -11.86 7.54 1.70
C GLY A 118 -11.43 6.38 2.60
N PHE A 119 -10.12 6.18 2.77
CA PHE A 119 -9.58 5.12 3.63
C PHE A 119 -9.95 5.31 5.10
N ALA A 120 -9.96 6.54 5.61
CA ALA A 120 -10.35 6.84 6.99
C ALA A 120 -11.81 6.48 7.30
N HIS A 121 -12.67 6.48 6.28
CA HIS A 121 -14.07 6.04 6.39
C HIS A 121 -14.28 4.54 6.13
N GLY A 122 -13.19 3.77 6.03
CA GLY A 122 -13.23 2.31 5.92
C GLY A 122 -13.41 1.77 4.51
N TYR A 123 -13.31 2.62 3.48
CA TYR A 123 -13.32 2.12 2.10
C TYR A 123 -12.03 1.36 1.79
N THR A 124 -12.17 0.23 1.11
CA THR A 124 -11.06 -0.62 0.69
C THR A 124 -10.37 -0.05 -0.55
N SER A 125 -9.19 -0.58 -0.89
CA SER A 125 -8.48 -0.20 -2.13
C SER A 125 -9.32 -0.47 -3.39
N GLY A 126 -10.06 -1.58 -3.46
CA GLY A 126 -10.91 -1.87 -4.61
C GLY A 126 -12.08 -0.90 -4.74
N GLN A 127 -12.69 -0.51 -3.61
CA GLN A 127 -13.72 0.55 -3.60
C GLN A 127 -13.13 1.91 -4.00
N MET A 128 -11.92 2.23 -3.56
CA MET A 128 -11.22 3.46 -3.96
C MET A 128 -10.88 3.50 -5.46
N ILE A 129 -10.54 2.35 -6.05
CA ILE A 129 -10.40 2.18 -7.51
C ILE A 129 -11.73 2.46 -8.22
N CYS A 130 -12.84 1.90 -7.72
CA CYS A 130 -14.17 2.16 -8.25
C CYS A 130 -14.50 3.67 -8.23
N PHE A 131 -14.23 4.34 -7.11
CA PHE A 131 -14.43 5.79 -6.99
C PHE A 131 -13.59 6.58 -7.99
N ALA A 132 -12.30 6.28 -8.11
CA ALA A 132 -11.40 6.94 -9.03
C ALA A 132 -11.85 6.76 -10.49
N TRP A 133 -12.26 5.54 -10.86
CA TRP A 133 -12.81 5.25 -12.18
C TRP A 133 -14.06 6.06 -12.48
N ARG A 134 -15.07 6.02 -11.59
CA ARG A 134 -16.32 6.77 -11.77
C ARG A 134 -16.07 8.28 -11.81
N ALA A 135 -15.08 8.77 -11.06
CA ALA A 135 -14.71 10.17 -11.03
C ALA A 135 -14.09 10.62 -12.36
N ALA A 136 -13.11 9.87 -12.88
CA ALA A 136 -12.50 10.14 -14.19
C ALA A 136 -13.55 10.09 -15.31
N ASP A 137 -14.42 9.08 -15.30
CA ASP A 137 -15.46 8.90 -16.30
C ASP A 137 -16.48 10.04 -16.29
N SER A 138 -16.93 10.46 -15.10
CA SER A 138 -17.83 11.62 -14.95
C SER A 138 -17.19 12.91 -15.48
N ALA A 139 -15.90 13.12 -15.21
CA ALA A 139 -15.17 14.30 -15.65
C ALA A 139 -14.97 14.31 -17.17
N ALA A 140 -14.64 13.16 -17.77
CA ALA A 140 -14.55 13.00 -19.21
C ALA A 140 -15.90 13.24 -19.91
N ALA A 141 -16.97 12.59 -19.42
CA ALA A 141 -18.31 12.80 -19.95
C ALA A 141 -18.79 14.26 -19.80
N TRP A 142 -18.34 14.97 -18.77
CA TRP A 142 -18.62 16.40 -18.63
C TRP A 142 -17.86 17.25 -19.65
N LYS A 143 -16.57 16.98 -19.85
CA LYS A 143 -15.76 17.65 -20.88
C LYS A 143 -16.35 17.42 -22.26
N GLU A 144 -16.69 16.19 -22.64
CA GLU A 144 -17.23 15.90 -23.99
C GLU A 144 -18.55 16.63 -24.25
N ARG A 145 -19.34 16.93 -23.21
CA ARG A 145 -20.55 17.76 -23.30
C ARG A 145 -20.28 19.27 -23.29
N ASN A 146 -19.08 19.72 -22.89
CA ASN A 146 -18.74 21.13 -22.71
C ASN A 146 -17.48 21.50 -23.52
N PRO A 147 -17.60 21.84 -24.82
CA PRO A 147 -16.47 22.12 -25.71
C PRO A 147 -15.55 23.28 -25.29
N ARG A 148 -16.01 24.14 -24.37
CA ARG A 148 -15.20 25.24 -23.82
C ARG A 148 -14.18 24.78 -22.77
N MET A 149 -14.28 23.52 -22.34
CA MET A 149 -13.41 22.93 -21.34
C MET A 149 -12.22 22.24 -22.00
N GLY A 150 -11.01 22.58 -21.55
CA GLY A 150 -9.81 21.90 -21.99
C GLY A 150 -9.60 20.57 -21.24
N PRO A 151 -8.72 19.69 -21.78
CA PRO A 151 -8.28 18.49 -21.09
C PRO A 151 -7.71 18.72 -19.68
N PRO A 152 -6.92 19.78 -19.39
CA PRO A 152 -6.44 20.06 -18.04
C PRO A 152 -7.56 20.33 -17.03
N GLU A 153 -8.61 21.03 -17.45
CA GLU A 153 -9.78 21.31 -16.62
C GLU A 153 -10.56 20.03 -16.32
N ALA A 154 -10.66 19.10 -17.28
CA ALA A 154 -11.24 17.78 -17.06
C ALA A 154 -10.44 16.96 -16.04
N ALA A 155 -9.11 16.96 -16.15
CA ALA A 155 -8.23 16.31 -15.16
C ALA A 155 -8.43 16.92 -13.76
N SER A 156 -8.52 18.24 -13.65
CA SER A 156 -8.81 18.91 -12.37
C SER A 156 -10.21 18.59 -11.84
N ALA A 157 -11.21 18.50 -12.72
CA ALA A 157 -12.58 18.18 -12.36
C ALA A 157 -12.73 16.72 -11.87
N SER A 158 -11.82 15.83 -12.25
CA SER A 158 -11.80 14.45 -11.74
C SER A 158 -11.58 14.42 -10.22
N VAL A 159 -10.72 15.29 -9.68
CA VAL A 159 -10.47 15.39 -8.23
C VAL A 159 -11.72 15.88 -7.49
N THR A 160 -12.38 16.92 -8.01
CA THR A 160 -13.66 17.41 -7.47
C THR A 160 -14.73 16.32 -7.52
N SER A 161 -14.79 15.57 -8.64
CA SER A 161 -15.74 14.47 -8.82
C SER A 161 -15.48 13.31 -7.89
N LEU A 162 -14.22 13.03 -7.57
CA LEU A 162 -13.82 12.00 -6.60
C LEU A 162 -14.27 12.40 -5.20
N SER A 163 -13.94 13.63 -4.79
CA SER A 163 -14.35 14.18 -3.50
C SER A 163 -15.87 14.10 -3.30
N GLY A 164 -16.64 14.62 -4.26
CA GLY A 164 -18.11 14.59 -4.18
C GLY A 164 -18.71 13.18 -4.18
N LYS A 165 -18.05 12.19 -4.80
CA LYS A 165 -18.51 10.79 -4.77
C LYS A 165 -18.24 10.12 -3.43
N ILE A 166 -17.08 10.36 -2.84
CA ILE A 166 -16.72 9.86 -1.51
C ILE A 166 -17.66 10.49 -0.47
N ASP A 167 -17.84 11.81 -0.52
CA ASP A 167 -18.72 12.54 0.40
C ASP A 167 -20.15 12.01 0.35
N LYS A 168 -20.70 11.87 -0.86
CA LYS A 168 -22.04 11.33 -1.05
C LYS A 168 -22.15 9.89 -0.56
N ALA A 169 -21.13 9.06 -0.75
CA ALA A 169 -21.15 7.69 -0.29
C ALA A 169 -21.10 7.59 1.23
N ILE A 170 -20.31 8.45 1.88
CA ILE A 170 -20.25 8.56 3.35
C ILE A 170 -21.60 9.02 3.90
N GLU A 171 -22.18 10.08 3.34
CA GLU A 171 -23.44 10.66 3.79
C GLU A 171 -24.61 9.68 3.65
N LEU A 172 -24.66 8.95 2.53
CA LEU A 172 -25.78 8.06 2.22
C LEU A 172 -25.52 6.60 2.65
N HIS A 173 -24.37 6.31 3.25
CA HIS A 173 -23.92 4.95 3.56
C HIS A 173 -24.06 3.99 2.37
N HIS A 174 -23.74 4.47 1.17
CA HIS A 174 -23.89 3.68 -0.05
C HIS A 174 -22.89 2.53 -0.08
N SER A 175 -23.37 1.33 -0.42
CA SER A 175 -22.51 0.20 -0.75
C SER A 175 -21.73 0.50 -2.02
N ILE A 176 -20.40 0.49 -1.93
CA ILE A 176 -19.50 0.65 -3.07
C ILE A 176 -19.02 -0.73 -3.50
N PRO A 177 -19.16 -1.10 -4.78
CA PRO A 177 -18.64 -2.37 -5.27
C PRO A 177 -17.12 -2.47 -5.10
N GLU A 178 -16.65 -3.68 -4.82
CA GLU A 178 -15.23 -4.01 -4.91
C GLU A 178 -14.82 -4.14 -6.36
N TYR A 179 -13.72 -3.48 -6.73
CA TYR A 179 -13.14 -3.55 -8.06
C TYR A 179 -11.72 -4.09 -7.97
N GLU A 180 -11.41 -5.07 -8.81
CA GLU A 180 -10.03 -5.46 -9.01
C GLU A 180 -9.32 -4.44 -9.90
N ALA A 181 -8.08 -4.12 -9.54
CA ALA A 181 -7.23 -3.29 -10.37
C ALA A 181 -7.01 -3.97 -11.74
N PRO A 182 -7.22 -3.26 -12.85
CA PRO A 182 -6.89 -3.78 -14.17
C PRO A 182 -5.40 -4.13 -14.28
N ARG A 183 -5.04 -5.13 -15.10
CA ARG A 183 -3.65 -5.58 -15.30
C ARG A 183 -2.67 -4.49 -15.75
N TRP A 184 -3.17 -3.41 -16.37
CA TRP A 184 -2.33 -2.28 -16.78
C TRP A 184 -1.94 -1.35 -15.63
N HIS A 185 -2.63 -1.44 -14.49
CA HIS A 185 -2.32 -0.69 -13.29
C HIS A 185 -1.31 -1.47 -12.46
N ALA A 186 -0.11 -0.91 -12.33
CA ALA A 186 0.94 -1.50 -11.53
C ALA A 186 0.93 -0.86 -10.15
N SER A 187 0.40 -1.59 -9.15
CA SER A 187 0.48 -1.15 -7.75
C SER A 187 1.93 -1.12 -7.26
N PRO A 188 2.24 -0.28 -6.25
CA PRO A 188 3.57 -0.28 -5.64
C PRO A 188 3.94 -1.69 -5.14
N LEU A 189 5.11 -2.19 -5.54
CA LEU A 189 5.52 -3.58 -5.33
C LEU A 189 5.43 -4.05 -3.86
N ALA A 190 5.71 -3.15 -2.92
CA ALA A 190 5.70 -3.46 -1.49
C ALA A 190 4.29 -3.42 -0.88
N LEU A 191 3.29 -2.84 -1.55
CA LEU A 191 2.00 -2.50 -0.95
C LEU A 191 1.23 -3.73 -0.48
N ALA A 192 1.18 -4.81 -1.27
CA ALA A 192 0.50 -6.04 -0.87
C ALA A 192 1.09 -6.65 0.41
N CYS A 193 2.42 -6.75 0.49
CA CYS A 193 3.10 -7.24 1.68
C CYS A 193 2.88 -6.31 2.88
N PHE A 194 2.88 -5.00 2.66
CA PHE A 194 2.68 -4.03 3.73
C PHE A 194 1.25 -4.01 4.26
N ARG A 195 0.24 -4.16 3.40
CA ARG A 195 -1.16 -4.35 3.80
C ARG A 195 -1.31 -5.56 4.72
N ARG A 196 -0.70 -6.69 4.33
CA ARG A 196 -0.73 -7.92 5.13
C ARG A 196 -0.08 -7.70 6.49
N LEU A 197 1.15 -7.16 6.53
CA LEU A 197 1.84 -6.89 7.79
C LEU A 197 1.08 -5.88 8.66
N HIS A 198 0.49 -4.85 8.06
CA HIS A 198 -0.32 -3.87 8.78
C HIS A 198 -1.57 -4.51 9.41
N ALA A 199 -2.25 -5.41 8.68
CA ALA A 199 -3.36 -6.19 9.23
C ALA A 199 -2.90 -7.10 10.38
N ASP A 200 -1.75 -7.78 10.24
CA ASP A 200 -1.19 -8.65 11.27
C ASP A 200 -0.81 -7.87 12.54
N ILE A 201 -0.19 -6.69 12.40
CA ILE A 201 0.09 -5.78 13.51
C ILE A 201 -1.21 -5.38 14.18
N ARG A 202 -2.19 -4.84 13.43
CA ARG A 202 -3.47 -4.39 14.00
C ARG A 202 -4.21 -5.50 14.74
N ARG A 203 -4.21 -6.71 14.20
CA ARG A 203 -4.87 -7.88 14.80
C ARG A 203 -4.39 -8.12 16.23
N VAL A 204 -3.09 -8.06 16.46
CA VAL A 204 -2.48 -8.31 17.78
C VAL A 204 -2.91 -7.29 18.85
N TYR A 205 -3.31 -6.09 18.44
CA TYR A 205 -3.79 -5.03 19.33
C TYR A 205 -5.32 -4.84 19.29
N ALA A 206 -6.04 -5.62 18.47
CA ALA A 206 -7.49 -5.50 18.33
C ALA A 206 -8.18 -6.02 19.60
N ARG A 207 -9.10 -5.22 20.14
CA ARG A 207 -9.82 -5.55 21.37
C ARG A 207 -10.57 -6.88 21.28
N GLU A 208 -11.23 -7.12 20.15
CA GLU A 208 -11.98 -8.34 19.87
C GLU A 208 -11.08 -9.59 19.89
N VAL A 209 -9.85 -9.48 19.36
CA VAL A 209 -8.84 -10.56 19.37
C VAL A 209 -8.36 -10.84 20.78
N ILE A 210 -8.15 -9.78 21.56
CA ILE A 210 -7.72 -9.88 22.95
C ILE A 210 -8.81 -10.55 23.80
N ASP A 211 -10.05 -10.06 23.72
CA ASP A 211 -11.17 -10.53 24.53
C ASP A 211 -11.58 -11.98 24.19
N ALA A 212 -11.36 -12.42 22.94
CA ALA A 212 -11.63 -13.80 22.52
C ALA A 212 -10.48 -14.78 22.85
N CYS A 213 -9.32 -14.32 23.32
CA CYS A 213 -8.20 -15.19 23.66
C CYS A 213 -8.37 -15.80 25.06
N THR A 214 -8.50 -17.12 25.16
CA THR A 214 -8.64 -17.84 26.44
C THR A 214 -7.31 -18.14 27.14
N GLN A 215 -6.17 -17.81 26.51
CA GLN A 215 -4.82 -18.15 26.99
C GLN A 215 -4.02 -16.95 27.50
N CYS A 216 -4.57 -15.74 27.38
CA CYS A 216 -3.94 -14.49 27.77
C CYS A 216 -4.86 -13.72 28.71
N ASP A 217 -4.31 -12.72 29.40
CA ASP A 217 -5.10 -11.85 30.26
C ASP A 217 -6.02 -10.89 29.45
N HIS A 218 -6.84 -10.12 30.17
CA HIS A 218 -7.76 -9.12 29.60
C HIS A 218 -7.07 -7.95 28.87
N LEU A 219 -5.74 -7.87 28.95
CA LEU A 219 -4.91 -6.91 28.21
C LEU A 219 -4.23 -7.57 27.01
N GLY A 220 -4.41 -8.87 26.79
CA GLY A 220 -3.78 -9.65 25.73
C GLY A 220 -2.31 -9.90 26.00
N LEU A 221 -1.95 -10.13 27.26
CA LEU A 221 -0.59 -10.41 27.71
C LEU A 221 -0.50 -11.85 28.25
N LYS A 222 0.68 -12.44 28.08
CA LYS A 222 1.05 -13.75 28.62
C LYS A 222 2.28 -13.59 29.50
N GLU A 223 2.16 -13.98 30.76
CA GLU A 223 3.27 -14.06 31.69
C GLU A 223 3.93 -15.44 31.56
N THR A 224 5.25 -15.46 31.39
CA THR A 224 6.06 -16.67 31.37
C THR A 224 7.34 -16.46 32.17
N VAL A 225 7.84 -17.50 32.82
CA VAL A 225 9.13 -17.43 33.51
C VAL A 225 10.23 -17.83 32.52
N HIS A 226 11.24 -16.97 32.38
CA HIS A 226 12.39 -17.26 31.52
C HIS A 226 13.12 -18.51 32.06
N PRO A 227 13.29 -19.59 31.25
CA PRO A 227 13.78 -20.88 31.75
C PRO A 227 15.17 -20.81 32.38
N GLU A 228 16.04 -19.94 31.86
CA GLU A 228 17.45 -19.88 32.26
C GLU A 228 17.73 -18.86 33.37
N THR A 229 16.89 -17.84 33.52
CA THR A 229 17.16 -16.70 34.43
C THR A 229 16.14 -16.62 35.57
N GLY A 230 15.03 -17.35 35.47
CA GLY A 230 13.93 -17.28 36.45
C GLY A 230 13.19 -15.95 36.45
N ALA A 231 13.46 -15.07 35.49
CA ALA A 231 12.82 -13.76 35.39
C ALA A 231 11.41 -13.87 34.82
N ASP A 232 10.47 -13.14 35.39
CA ASP A 232 9.14 -12.96 34.80
C ASP A 232 9.27 -12.17 33.49
N THR A 233 8.71 -12.74 32.43
CA THR A 233 8.68 -12.14 31.09
C THR A 233 7.24 -12.02 30.65
N VAL A 234 6.87 -10.84 30.16
CA VAL A 234 5.52 -10.55 29.68
C VAL A 234 5.58 -10.41 28.17
N TRP A 235 4.74 -11.15 27.48
CA TRP A 235 4.68 -11.17 26.03
C TRP A 235 3.28 -10.77 25.54
N ARG A 236 3.23 -10.05 24.43
CA ARG A 236 1.98 -9.77 23.73
C ARG A 236 1.41 -11.06 23.12
N CYS A 237 0.10 -11.26 23.24
CA CYS A 237 -0.61 -12.40 22.66
C CYS A 237 -0.43 -12.47 21.14
N THR A 238 0.02 -13.63 20.66
CA THR A 238 0.07 -13.97 19.23
C THR A 238 -0.70 -15.25 18.91
N HIS A 239 -1.47 -15.77 19.87
CA HIS A 239 -2.26 -16.99 19.66
C HIS A 239 -3.24 -16.76 18.51
N PRO A 240 -3.36 -17.72 17.57
CA PRO A 240 -4.34 -17.64 16.51
C PRO A 240 -5.73 -17.73 17.16
N VAL A 241 -6.46 -16.63 17.17
CA VAL A 241 -7.85 -16.59 17.59
C VAL A 241 -8.69 -16.70 16.32
N GLU A 242 -9.50 -17.75 16.19
CA GLU A 242 -10.55 -17.81 15.18
C GLU A 242 -11.64 -16.80 15.56
N ILE A 243 -11.51 -15.59 15.04
CA ILE A 243 -12.63 -14.68 14.92
C ILE A 243 -13.28 -15.02 13.59
N GLU A 244 -14.58 -15.27 13.57
CA GLU A 244 -15.40 -15.20 12.36
C GLU A 244 -15.35 -13.76 11.85
N ILE A 245 -14.25 -13.40 11.22
CA ILE A 245 -14.16 -12.22 10.37
C ILE A 245 -15.04 -12.60 9.17
N PRO A 246 -16.10 -11.83 8.83
CA PRO A 246 -16.89 -12.11 7.66
C PRO A 246 -15.92 -12.28 6.49
N ALA A 247 -15.87 -13.50 5.95
CA ALA A 247 -14.90 -13.85 4.94
C ALA A 247 -14.99 -12.82 3.81
N GLN A 248 -13.88 -12.17 3.47
CA GLN A 248 -13.76 -11.70 2.10
C GLN A 248 -13.86 -12.96 1.24
N PRO A 249 -14.85 -13.06 0.34
CA PRO A 249 -14.95 -14.22 -0.52
C PRO A 249 -13.65 -14.29 -1.33
N HIS A 250 -12.84 -15.30 -1.03
CA HIS A 250 -11.78 -15.74 -1.91
C HIS A 250 -12.44 -16.08 -3.24
N GLY A 251 -12.09 -15.32 -4.29
CA GLY A 251 -12.47 -15.65 -5.64
C GLY A 251 -12.01 -17.07 -5.93
N GLU A 252 -12.96 -17.96 -6.11
CA GLU A 252 -12.73 -19.28 -6.65
C GLU A 252 -12.07 -19.09 -8.03
N GLU A 253 -10.93 -19.73 -8.24
CA GLU A 253 -10.34 -19.89 -9.56
C GLU A 253 -11.36 -20.62 -10.46
N GLU A 254 -11.99 -19.90 -11.37
CA GLU A 254 -12.65 -20.50 -12.54
C GLU A 254 -11.81 -20.32 -13.82
N PRO A 255 -11.92 -21.28 -14.75
CA PRO A 255 -10.86 -21.65 -15.67
C PRO A 255 -10.77 -20.71 -16.87
N SER A 256 -9.60 -20.75 -17.50
CA SER A 256 -9.30 -20.08 -18.77
C SER A 256 -10.37 -20.33 -19.84
N GLY A 257 -11.09 -19.27 -20.20
CA GLY A 257 -11.96 -19.19 -21.37
C GLY A 257 -12.02 -17.76 -21.85
N ARG A 258 -11.69 -17.53 -23.12
CA ARG A 258 -11.89 -16.25 -23.82
C ARG A 258 -13.29 -15.70 -23.52
N ASP A 259 -13.41 -14.39 -23.27
CA ASP A 259 -14.48 -13.59 -23.89
C ASP A 259 -14.26 -12.08 -23.75
N ASP A 260 -14.61 -11.40 -24.83
CA ASP A 260 -14.70 -9.96 -24.99
C ASP A 260 -15.63 -9.34 -23.94
N ALA A 261 -15.12 -8.43 -23.12
CA ALA A 261 -15.96 -7.70 -22.16
C ALA A 261 -16.92 -6.75 -22.90
N PRO A 262 -18.25 -6.85 -22.72
CA PRO A 262 -19.19 -5.91 -23.30
C PRO A 262 -19.22 -4.60 -22.51
N ASP A 263 -19.39 -3.49 -23.24
CA ASP A 263 -19.58 -2.14 -22.73
C ASP A 263 -20.85 -2.04 -21.86
N PRO A 264 -20.77 -1.64 -20.58
CA PRO A 264 -21.94 -1.54 -19.71
C PRO A 264 -22.60 -0.17 -19.88
N ALA A 265 -23.10 0.11 -21.08
CA ALA A 265 -24.06 1.17 -21.33
C ALA A 265 -25.46 0.56 -21.37
N GLY A 266 -26.15 0.56 -20.22
CA GLY A 266 -27.57 0.20 -20.19
C GLY A 266 -28.12 -0.11 -18.82
N VAL A 267 -28.29 0.91 -17.97
CA VAL A 267 -29.55 1.27 -17.27
C VAL A 267 -29.52 2.76 -16.96
#